data_AF-A0A845YSH2-F1
#
_entry.id   AF-A0A845YSH2-F1
#
_cell.length_a   1.000
_cell.length_b   1.000
_cell.length_c   1.000
_cell.angle_alpha   90.00
_cell.angle_beta   90.00
_cell.angle_gamma   90.00
#
_symmetry.space_group_name_H-M   'P 1'
#
loop_
_entity.id
_entity.type
_entity.pdbx_description
1 polymer ?
#
loop_
_entity_poly.entity_id
_entity_poly.type
_entity_poly.pdbx_seq_one_letter_code
_entity_poly.pdbx_strand_id
1 'polypeptide(L)'
;TEYFDFSEKTTDQPIFNYIVLKHISRRLNLVRRPEGKGPGSWAGSPHFQREGDRLIDPKVGKPVQYLHWAGFRIEPGCPYWDIWEHYRYLGEAKPTYYPQKIETKKSLGQRFINKVKNIARQIKKS
;
A
#
# COMPACT_ATOMS: atom_id res chain seq x y z
N THR A 1 -28.39 -14.45 -12.57
CA THR A 1 -26.94 -14.20 -12.77
C THR A 1 -26.65 -12.81 -12.27
N GLU A 2 -25.76 -12.64 -11.31
CA GLU A 2 -25.36 -11.30 -10.84
C GLU A 2 -24.27 -10.76 -11.76
N TYR A 3 -24.42 -9.51 -12.21
CA TYR A 3 -23.53 -8.86 -13.16
C TYR A 3 -22.62 -7.88 -12.41
N PHE A 4 -21.30 -7.99 -12.62
CA PHE A 4 -20.32 -7.02 -12.13
C PHE A 4 -19.82 -6.17 -13.28
N ASP A 5 -20.00 -4.86 -13.15
CA ASP A 5 -19.53 -3.89 -14.13
C ASP A 5 -18.07 -3.48 -13.84
N PHE A 6 -17.19 -3.77 -14.79
CA PHE A 6 -15.77 -3.44 -14.74
C PHE A 6 -15.41 -2.24 -15.63
N SER A 7 -16.36 -1.66 -16.34
CA SER A 7 -16.12 -0.54 -17.27
C SER A 7 -15.51 0.69 -16.58
N GLU A 8 -15.82 0.89 -15.30
CA GLU A 8 -15.36 2.02 -14.47
C GLU A 8 -14.14 1.68 -13.58
N LYS A 9 -13.28 0.73 -13.99
CA LYS A 9 -12.07 0.31 -13.24
C LYS A 9 -12.37 -0.16 -11.81
N THR A 10 -13.52 -0.82 -11.63
CA THR A 10 -13.84 -1.51 -10.39
C THR A 10 -12.71 -2.49 -10.06
N THR A 11 -12.06 -2.32 -8.91
CA THR A 11 -11.03 -3.27 -8.46
C THR A 11 -11.69 -4.61 -8.14
N ASP A 12 -10.92 -5.69 -8.24
CA ASP A 12 -11.33 -7.05 -7.89
C ASP A 12 -11.68 -7.21 -6.39
N GLN A 13 -11.03 -6.45 -5.52
CA GLN A 13 -11.22 -6.53 -4.06
C GLN A 13 -12.68 -6.35 -3.60
N PRO A 14 -13.48 -5.36 -4.05
CA PRO A 14 -14.92 -5.27 -3.81
C PRO A 14 -15.72 -6.50 -4.23
N ILE A 15 -15.37 -7.12 -5.35
CA ILE A 15 -16.08 -8.28 -5.90
C ILE A 15 -15.82 -9.50 -5.03
N PHE A 16 -14.56 -9.74 -4.67
CA PHE A 16 -14.22 -10.78 -3.71
C PHE A 16 -14.88 -10.56 -2.34
N ASN A 17 -14.92 -9.31 -1.84
CA ASN A 17 -15.64 -9.01 -0.60
C ASN A 17 -17.11 -9.39 -0.69
N TYR A 18 -17.76 -9.07 -1.82
CA TYR A 18 -19.17 -9.37 -2.02
C TYR A 18 -19.45 -10.88 -2.03
N ILE A 19 -18.67 -11.65 -2.81
CA ILE A 19 -18.84 -13.10 -2.90
C ILE A 19 -18.57 -13.76 -1.55
N VAL A 20 -17.47 -13.39 -0.87
CA VAL A 20 -17.11 -13.97 0.42
C VAL A 20 -18.15 -13.65 1.48
N LEU A 21 -18.63 -12.40 1.57
CA LEU A 21 -19.60 -12.00 2.59
C LEU A 21 -21.00 -12.61 2.39
N LYS A 22 -21.36 -13.02 1.16
CA LYS A 22 -22.56 -13.80 0.89
C LYS A 22 -22.50 -15.21 1.47
N HIS A 23 -21.32 -15.81 1.55
CA HIS A 23 -21.14 -17.20 1.98
C HIS A 23 -20.55 -17.33 3.39
N ILE A 24 -19.91 -16.29 3.89
CA ILE A 24 -19.22 -16.25 5.18
C ILE A 24 -19.57 -14.93 5.87
N SER A 25 -20.20 -15.03 7.05
CA SER A 25 -20.73 -13.88 7.78
C SER A 25 -19.68 -12.84 8.22
N ARG A 26 -18.39 -13.18 8.20
CA ARG A 26 -17.30 -12.22 8.49
C ARG A 26 -16.04 -12.52 7.68
N ARG A 27 -15.57 -11.51 6.94
CA ARG A 27 -14.27 -11.55 6.26
C ARG A 27 -13.12 -11.72 7.26
N LEU A 28 -12.19 -12.63 6.96
CA LEU A 28 -10.95 -12.75 7.73
C LEU A 28 -9.95 -11.71 7.21
N ASN A 29 -9.37 -10.93 8.11
CA ASN A 29 -8.31 -9.99 7.78
C ASN A 29 -7.05 -10.40 8.54
N LEU A 30 -6.05 -10.90 7.80
CA LEU A 30 -4.77 -11.32 8.36
C LEU A 30 -4.07 -10.19 9.14
N VAL A 31 -4.36 -8.91 8.83
CA VAL A 31 -3.79 -7.72 9.50
C VAL A 31 -4.37 -7.53 10.90
N ARG A 32 -5.55 -8.11 11.17
CA ARG A 32 -6.28 -7.95 12.44
C ARG A 32 -6.81 -9.30 12.92
N ARG A 33 -5.90 -10.17 13.38
CA ARG A 33 -6.28 -11.43 14.03
C ARG A 33 -6.85 -11.17 15.44
N PRO A 34 -7.78 -12.02 15.93
CA PRO A 34 -8.46 -11.83 17.22
C PRO A 34 -7.53 -11.90 18.45
N GLU A 35 -6.42 -12.63 18.34
CA GLU A 35 -5.51 -12.93 19.47
C GLU A 35 -4.54 -11.78 19.82
N GLY A 36 -4.92 -10.55 19.47
CA GLY A 36 -4.13 -9.35 19.75
C GLY A 36 -3.14 -9.03 18.63
N LYS A 37 -3.57 -8.13 17.75
CA LYS A 37 -2.81 -7.45 16.68
C LYS A 37 -2.18 -8.41 15.65
N GLY A 38 -2.63 -8.28 14.41
CA GLY A 38 -2.25 -9.21 13.36
C GLY A 38 -0.74 -9.18 13.08
N PRO A 39 -0.19 -10.31 12.61
CA PRO A 39 1.23 -10.47 12.34
C PRO A 39 1.77 -9.64 11.18
N GLY A 40 1.02 -8.67 10.66
CA GLY A 40 1.49 -7.82 9.59
C GLY A 40 0.88 -6.44 9.62
N SER A 41 1.49 -5.55 8.85
CA SER A 41 1.14 -4.13 8.86
C SER A 41 1.31 -3.48 7.49
N TRP A 42 0.80 -2.27 7.37
CA TRP A 42 1.02 -1.43 6.21
C TRP A 42 2.46 -0.94 6.19
N ALA A 43 3.09 -0.99 5.03
CA ALA A 43 4.46 -0.53 4.86
C ALA A 43 4.63 0.99 5.07
N GLY A 44 3.55 1.78 5.08
CA GLY A 44 3.60 3.20 5.41
C GLY A 44 3.62 3.53 6.91
N SER A 45 3.64 2.52 7.80
CA SER A 45 3.47 2.73 9.23
C SER A 45 4.76 3.18 9.91
N PRO A 46 4.85 4.38 10.52
CA PRO A 46 6.13 4.93 10.97
C PRO A 46 6.63 4.42 12.34
N HIS A 47 5.87 3.57 13.04
CA HIS A 47 6.06 3.28 14.46
C HIS A 47 6.95 2.06 14.75
N PHE A 48 7.49 1.42 13.72
CA PHE A 48 8.30 0.22 13.89
C PHE A 48 9.73 0.54 14.28
N GLN A 49 10.26 -0.25 15.20
CA GLN A 49 11.68 -0.25 15.54
C GLN A 49 12.44 -1.19 14.60
N ARG A 50 13.67 -0.82 14.25
CA ARG A 50 14.52 -1.55 13.33
C ARG A 50 15.46 -2.50 14.08
N GLU A 51 15.49 -3.75 13.65
CA GLU A 51 16.46 -4.76 14.10
C GLU A 51 17.03 -5.49 12.87
N GLY A 52 18.14 -4.98 12.32
CA GLY A 52 18.67 -5.45 11.04
C GLY A 52 17.60 -5.38 9.95
N ASP A 53 17.35 -6.49 9.26
CA ASP A 53 16.33 -6.60 8.21
C ASP A 53 14.89 -6.79 8.72
N ARG A 54 14.68 -6.83 10.04
CA ARG A 54 13.36 -6.99 10.67
C ARG A 54 12.78 -5.67 11.17
N LEU A 55 11.45 -5.64 11.29
CA LEU A 55 10.69 -4.59 11.95
C LEU A 55 10.01 -5.15 13.19
N ILE A 56 10.15 -4.46 14.30
CA ILE A 56 9.53 -4.81 15.58
C ILE A 56 8.41 -3.82 15.89
N ASP A 57 7.22 -4.33 16.23
CA ASP A 57 6.16 -3.50 16.79
C ASP A 57 6.44 -3.27 18.28
N PRO A 58 6.83 -2.06 18.71
CA PRO A 58 7.15 -1.80 20.12
C PRO A 58 5.92 -1.95 21.03
N LYS A 59 4.69 -1.87 20.49
CA LYS A 59 3.47 -2.06 21.28
C LYS A 59 3.19 -3.51 21.63
N VAL A 60 3.80 -4.46 20.93
CA VAL A 60 3.61 -5.90 21.13
C VAL A 60 4.93 -6.60 21.48
N GLY A 61 6.07 -5.95 21.21
CA GLY A 61 7.41 -6.52 21.41
C GLY A 61 7.70 -7.70 20.48
N LYS A 62 7.03 -7.76 19.32
CA LYS A 62 7.13 -8.89 18.37
C LYS A 62 7.52 -8.39 16.97
N PRO A 63 8.25 -9.22 16.20
CA PRO A 63 8.53 -8.89 14.81
C PRO A 63 7.26 -8.90 13.96
N VAL A 64 7.20 -7.95 13.02
CA VAL A 64 6.22 -7.93 11.94
C VAL A 64 6.52 -9.11 11.01
N GLN A 65 5.57 -10.01 10.81
CA GLN A 65 5.72 -11.19 9.95
C GLN A 65 5.48 -10.87 8.47
N TYR A 66 4.65 -9.87 8.15
CA TYR A 66 4.49 -9.40 6.77
C TYR A 66 4.20 -7.90 6.67
N LEU A 67 4.64 -7.32 5.56
CA LEU A 67 4.34 -5.93 5.19
C LEU A 67 3.46 -5.91 3.96
N HIS A 68 2.46 -5.02 3.97
CA HIS A 68 1.59 -4.79 2.84
C HIS A 68 1.83 -3.38 2.28
N TRP A 69 2.34 -3.32 1.05
CA TRP A 69 2.59 -2.10 0.29
C TRP A 69 1.39 -1.66 -0.56
N ALA A 70 0.17 -1.91 -0.11
CA ALA A 70 -1.02 -1.44 -0.83
C ALA A 70 -0.99 0.08 -1.00
N GLY A 71 -1.21 0.54 -2.23
CA GLY A 71 -1.13 1.96 -2.60
C GLY A 71 0.29 2.49 -2.85
N PHE A 72 1.34 1.68 -2.64
CA PHE A 72 2.71 2.02 -3.01
C PHE A 72 3.10 1.28 -4.28
N ARG A 73 3.82 1.96 -5.17
CA ARG A 73 4.61 1.29 -6.20
C ARG A 73 5.87 0.76 -5.53
N ILE A 74 6.16 -0.52 -5.73
CA ILE A 74 7.37 -1.16 -5.22
C ILE A 74 8.54 -0.71 -6.10
N GLU A 75 9.25 0.32 -5.65
CA GLU A 75 10.40 0.92 -6.33
C GLU A 75 11.34 1.59 -5.30
N PRO A 76 12.63 1.82 -5.65
CA PRO A 76 13.56 2.49 -4.75
C PRO A 76 12.99 3.79 -4.18
N GLY A 77 13.06 3.93 -2.86
CA GLY A 77 12.53 5.09 -2.12
C GLY A 77 11.10 4.92 -1.60
N CYS A 78 10.38 3.84 -1.93
CA CYS A 78 9.15 3.53 -1.21
C CYS A 78 9.44 3.16 0.26
N PRO A 79 8.47 3.29 1.19
CA PRO A 79 8.66 2.88 2.57
C PRO A 79 9.17 1.45 2.69
N TYR A 80 10.16 1.21 3.54
CA TYR A 80 10.78 -0.12 3.75
C TYR A 80 11.28 -0.80 2.47
N TRP A 81 11.68 -0.02 1.45
CA TRP A 81 12.27 -0.54 0.21
C TRP A 81 13.47 -1.46 0.48
N ASP A 82 14.34 -1.07 1.41
CA ASP A 82 15.53 -1.82 1.81
C ASP A 82 15.19 -3.22 2.34
N ILE A 83 14.10 -3.36 3.10
CA ILE A 83 13.57 -4.68 3.53
C ILE A 83 13.11 -5.49 2.33
N TRP A 84 12.30 -4.89 1.46
CA TRP A 84 11.79 -5.57 0.28
C TRP A 84 12.94 -6.04 -0.62
N GLU A 85 13.94 -5.19 -0.84
CA GLU A 85 15.11 -5.49 -1.67
C GLU A 85 15.97 -6.59 -1.06
N HIS A 86 16.22 -6.55 0.26
CA HIS A 86 16.93 -7.61 0.97
C HIS A 86 16.28 -8.98 0.74
N TYR A 87 14.97 -9.09 1.01
CA TYR A 87 14.26 -10.37 0.86
C TYR A 87 14.04 -10.77 -0.59
N ARG A 88 13.89 -9.81 -1.52
CA ARG A 88 13.73 -10.11 -2.95
C ARG A 88 14.97 -10.78 -3.52
N TYR A 89 16.15 -10.35 -3.12
CA TYR A 89 17.43 -10.88 -3.62
C TYR A 89 18.14 -11.76 -2.60
N LEU A 90 17.40 -12.34 -1.65
CA LEU A 90 17.99 -13.22 -0.65
C LEU A 90 18.52 -14.48 -1.34
N GLY A 91 19.85 -14.63 -1.39
CA GLY A 91 20.52 -15.71 -2.12
C GLY A 91 20.70 -15.46 -3.62
N GLU A 92 20.32 -14.28 -4.12
CA GLU A 92 20.51 -13.85 -5.51
C GLU A 92 21.42 -12.61 -5.57
N ALA A 93 22.09 -12.39 -6.70
CA ALA A 93 22.82 -11.14 -6.91
C ALA A 93 21.83 -9.98 -7.09
N LYS A 94 22.03 -8.88 -6.37
CA LYS A 94 21.27 -7.66 -6.56
C LYS A 94 21.54 -7.06 -7.95
N PRO A 95 20.54 -6.48 -8.62
CA PRO A 95 20.76 -5.74 -9.86
C PRO A 95 21.64 -4.52 -9.58
N THR A 96 22.58 -4.25 -10.47
CA THR A 96 23.49 -3.10 -10.40
C THR A 96 22.84 -1.80 -10.84
N TYR A 97 21.65 -1.88 -11.44
CA TYR A 97 20.91 -0.73 -11.95
C TYR A 97 19.41 -0.87 -11.63
N TYR A 98 18.86 0.18 -11.03
CA TYR A 98 17.41 0.37 -10.95
C TYR A 98 17.06 1.55 -11.86
N PRO A 99 16.08 1.42 -12.78
CA PRO A 99 15.67 2.53 -13.62
C PRO A 99 15.20 3.69 -12.73
N GLN A 100 15.96 4.79 -12.74
CA GLN A 100 15.60 5.98 -12.00
C GLN A 100 14.37 6.61 -12.65
N LYS A 101 13.35 6.87 -11.83
CA LYS A 101 12.21 7.65 -12.28
C LYS A 101 12.70 9.07 -12.49
N ILE A 102 12.64 9.56 -13.72
CA ILE A 102 12.78 10.99 -13.99
C ILE A 102 11.56 11.62 -13.30
N GLU A 103 11.77 12.24 -12.14
CA GLU A 103 10.75 13.10 -11.56
C GLU A 103 10.49 14.21 -12.58
N THR A 104 9.39 14.10 -13.32
CA THR A 104 8.86 15.22 -14.06
C THR A 104 8.40 16.22 -13.00
N LYS A 105 9.32 17.12 -12.60
CA LYS A 105 9.01 18.23 -11.70
C LYS A 105 7.82 18.95 -12.32
N LYS A 106 6.63 18.73 -11.74
CA LYS A 106 5.40 19.37 -12.22
C LYS A 106 5.68 20.86 -12.23
N SER A 107 5.69 21.44 -13.44
CA SER A 107 5.92 22.87 -13.68
C SER A 107 5.04 23.70 -12.73
N LEU A 108 5.55 24.85 -12.29
CA LEU A 108 4.81 25.81 -11.46
C LEU A 108 3.42 26.11 -12.04
N GLY A 109 3.30 26.16 -13.38
CA GLY A 109 2.01 26.32 -14.07
C GLY A 109 1.05 25.15 -13.85
N GLN A 110 1.55 23.91 -13.86
CA GLN A 110 0.74 22.72 -13.58
C GLN A 110 0.17 22.74 -12.14
N ARG A 111 0.94 23.25 -11.18
CA ARG A 111 0.49 23.42 -9.78
C ARG A 111 -0.58 24.51 -9.65
N PHE A 112 -0.44 25.61 -10.39
CA PHE A 112 -1.42 26.69 -10.42
C PHE A 112 -2.75 26.23 -11.04
N ILE A 113 -2.70 25.56 -12.19
CA ILE A 113 -3.89 25.01 -12.87
C ILE A 113 -4.65 24.03 -11.95
N ASN A 114 -3.93 23.19 -11.21
CA ASN A 114 -4.56 22.25 -10.29
C ASN A 114 -5.25 22.96 -9.10
N LYS A 115 -4.67 24.06 -8.60
CA LYS A 115 -5.29 24.86 -7.52
C LYS A 115 -6.59 25.51 -8.00
N VAL A 116 -6.60 26.10 -9.20
CA VAL A 116 -7.79 26.70 -9.81
C VAL A 116 -8.88 25.64 -10.07
N LYS A 117 -8.51 24.48 -10.61
CA LYS A 117 -9.46 23.37 -10.85
C LYS A 117 -10.10 22.85 -9.56
N ASN A 118 -9.34 22.79 -8.45
CA ASN A 118 -9.89 22.36 -7.17
C ASN A 118 -10.84 23.40 -6.57
N ILE A 119 -10.53 24.69 -6.66
CA ILE A 119 -11.42 25.77 -6.22
C ILE A 119 -12.72 25.76 -7.03
N ALA A 120 -12.64 25.64 -8.36
CA ALA A 120 -13.81 25.58 -9.22
C ALA A 120 -14.72 24.36 -8.91
N ARG A 121 -14.13 23.20 -8.57
CA ARG A 121 -14.89 22.02 -8.14
C ARG A 121 -15.59 22.21 -6.79
N GLN A 122 -15.00 22.99 -5.90
CA GLN A 122 -15.56 23.25 -4.58
C GLN A 122 -16.73 24.24 -4.67
N ILE A 123 -16.62 25.25 -5.54
CA ILE A 123 -17.70 26.20 -5.83
C ILE A 123 -18.88 25.51 -6.54
N LYS A 124 -18.63 24.56 -7.46
CA LYS A 124 -19.69 23.81 -8.15
C LYS A 124 -20.43 22.81 -7.26
N LYS A 125 -19.94 22.54 -6.05
CA LYS A 125 -20.54 21.62 -5.08
C LYS A 125 -21.29 22.33 -3.94
N SER A 126 -21.21 23.66 -3.85
CA SER A 126 -22.05 24.51 -3.01
C SER A 126 -23.22 25.05 -3.81
#